data_AF-A0ABD5S5K0-F1
#
_entry.id   AF-A0ABD5S5K0-F1
#
_cell.length_a   1.000
_cell.length_b   1.000
_cell.length_c   1.000
_cell.angle_alpha   90.00
_cell.angle_beta   90.00
_cell.angle_gamma   90.00
#
_symmetry.space_group_name_H-M   'P 1'
#
loop_
_entity.id
_entity.type
_entity.pdbx_description
1 polymer ?
#
loop_
_entity_poly.entity_id
_entity_poly.type
_entity_poly.pdbx_seq_one_letter_code
_entity_poly.pdbx_strand_id
1 'polypeptide(L)'
;MEVDAVVLDVDGVLVDVADSYRRAIVESVERLYERTVDVADVQQFKNAGGFNNDWELTYAAALFVLARREGLKMDVTAFTDAVAEHGGGLRGAREVVSDMPSVAQA
;
A
#
# COMPACT_ATOMS: atom_id res chain seq x y z
N MET A 1 14.69 -26.38 36.38
CA MET A 1 13.59 -25.48 35.99
C MET A 1 12.80 -26.24 34.95
N GLU A 2 11.59 -26.70 35.30
CA GLU A 2 10.69 -27.31 34.32
C GLU A 2 9.81 -26.20 33.75
N VAL A 3 9.58 -26.25 32.44
CA VAL A 3 8.75 -25.27 31.72
C VAL A 3 7.42 -25.95 31.41
N ASP A 4 6.33 -25.40 31.94
CA ASP A 4 4.99 -25.97 31.78
C ASP A 4 4.36 -25.69 30.40
N ALA A 5 4.75 -24.57 29.73
CA ALA A 5 4.25 -24.22 28.40
C ALA A 5 5.16 -23.22 27.65
N VAL A 6 5.04 -23.22 26.32
CA VAL A 6 5.60 -22.21 25.41
C VAL A 6 4.50 -21.78 24.43
N VAL A 7 4.35 -20.47 24.22
CA VAL A 7 3.43 -19.89 23.23
C VAL A 7 4.27 -19.26 22.12
N LEU A 8 3.97 -19.62 20.87
CA LEU A 8 4.68 -19.15 19.69
C LEU A 8 3.70 -18.43 18.77
N ASP A 9 4.12 -17.28 18.26
CA ASP A 9 3.45 -16.65 17.13
C ASP A 9 3.70 -17.47 15.86
N VAL A 10 2.94 -17.25 14.80
CA VAL A 10 3.13 -17.94 13.52
C VAL A 10 4.06 -17.13 12.64
N ASP A 11 3.70 -15.90 12.35
CA ASP A 11 4.35 -15.06 11.34
C ASP A 11 5.69 -14.52 11.86
N GLY A 12 6.77 -14.83 11.15
CA GLY A 12 8.12 -14.44 11.56
C GLY A 12 8.68 -15.23 12.75
N VAL A 13 7.93 -16.22 13.26
CA VAL A 13 8.39 -17.13 14.33
C VAL A 13 8.38 -18.58 13.85
N LEU A 14 7.23 -19.11 13.45
CA LEU A 14 7.11 -20.47 12.89
C LEU A 14 7.26 -20.49 11.37
N VAL A 15 6.87 -19.40 10.69
CA VAL A 15 6.89 -19.27 9.23
C VAL A 15 7.54 -17.96 8.83
N ASP A 16 8.50 -18.03 7.90
CA ASP A 16 9.04 -16.82 7.26
C ASP A 16 8.04 -16.29 6.21
N VAL A 17 7.51 -15.11 6.49
CA VAL A 17 6.52 -14.40 5.66
C VAL A 17 7.06 -13.09 5.09
N ALA A 18 8.38 -12.84 5.18
CA ALA A 18 8.97 -11.54 4.87
C ALA A 18 8.58 -10.99 3.48
N ASP A 19 8.42 -11.88 2.50
CA ASP A 19 8.14 -11.50 1.11
C ASP A 19 6.72 -11.83 0.63
N SER A 20 5.96 -12.69 1.34
CA SER A 20 4.68 -13.20 0.85
C SER A 20 3.62 -12.10 0.75
N TYR A 21 3.49 -11.27 1.79
CA TYR A 21 2.51 -10.18 1.82
C TYR A 21 2.80 -9.09 0.79
N ARG A 22 4.07 -8.68 0.65
CA ARG A 22 4.49 -7.68 -0.34
C ARG A 22 4.23 -8.17 -1.76
N ARG A 23 4.56 -9.44 -2.03
CA ARG A 23 4.30 -10.06 -3.32
C ARG A 23 2.80 -10.13 -3.62
N ALA A 24 1.98 -10.51 -2.63
CA ALA A 24 0.53 -10.60 -2.80
C ALA A 24 -0.10 -9.24 -3.17
N ILE A 25 0.36 -8.14 -2.55
CA ILE A 25 -0.09 -6.78 -2.90
C ILE A 25 0.23 -6.49 -4.38
N VAL A 26 1.50 -6.62 -4.76
CA VAL A 26 1.98 -6.27 -6.11
C VAL A 26 1.32 -7.13 -7.19
N GLU A 27 1.26 -8.45 -6.99
CA GLU A 27 0.64 -9.39 -7.93
C GLU A 27 -0.87 -9.16 -8.07
N SER A 28 -1.56 -8.77 -6.99
CA SER A 28 -3.00 -8.49 -7.05
C SER A 28 -3.32 -7.28 -7.91
N VAL A 29 -2.52 -6.22 -7.79
CA VAL A 29 -2.68 -5.00 -8.59
C VAL A 29 -2.31 -5.29 -10.05
N GLU A 30 -1.16 -5.94 -10.29
CA GLU A 30 -0.71 -6.31 -11.64
C GLU A 30 -1.75 -7.16 -12.37
N ARG A 31 -2.33 -8.16 -11.69
CA ARG A 31 -3.29 -9.09 -12.29
C ARG A 31 -4.61 -8.43 -12.71
N LEU A 32 -5.00 -7.32 -12.07
CA LEU A 32 -6.25 -6.62 -12.37
C LEU A 32 -6.07 -5.43 -13.32
N TYR A 33 -4.91 -4.77 -13.28
CA TYR A 33 -4.70 -3.50 -13.99
C TYR A 33 -3.56 -3.53 -15.02
N GLU A 34 -2.90 -4.69 -15.20
CA GLU A 34 -1.77 -4.90 -16.13
C GLU A 34 -0.61 -3.90 -15.93
N ARG A 35 -0.57 -3.33 -14.72
CA ARG A 35 0.39 -2.36 -14.21
C ARG A 35 0.38 -2.45 -12.70
N THR A 36 1.52 -2.18 -12.08
CA THR A 36 1.67 -2.24 -10.62
C THR A 36 2.76 -1.29 -10.13
N VAL A 37 2.93 -1.23 -8.81
CA VAL A 37 4.04 -0.58 -8.11
C VAL A 37 5.15 -1.61 -7.84
N ASP A 38 6.37 -1.16 -7.60
CA ASP A 38 7.46 -2.08 -7.28
C ASP A 38 7.31 -2.66 -5.86
N VAL A 39 7.91 -3.83 -5.60
CA VAL A 39 7.91 -4.45 -4.26
C VAL A 39 8.51 -3.50 -3.20
N ALA A 40 9.50 -2.70 -3.60
CA ALA A 40 10.11 -1.69 -2.73
C ALA A 40 9.16 -0.53 -2.39
N ASP A 41 8.23 -0.20 -3.30
CA ASP A 41 7.25 0.87 -3.12
C ASP A 41 6.24 0.55 -2.02
N VAL A 42 5.93 -0.74 -1.82
CA VAL A 42 5.05 -1.19 -0.72
C VAL A 42 5.52 -0.66 0.64
N GLN A 43 6.83 -0.54 0.84
CA GLN A 43 7.38 0.00 2.09
C GLN A 43 6.99 1.47 2.31
N GLN A 44 6.84 2.25 1.24
CA GLN A 44 6.50 3.67 1.30
C GLN A 44 5.04 3.84 1.71
N PHE A 45 4.14 3.00 1.19
CA PHE A 45 2.76 2.93 1.68
C PHE A 45 2.69 2.54 3.17
N LYS A 46 3.51 1.57 3.61
CA LYS A 46 3.59 1.20 5.03
C LYS A 46 4.07 2.37 5.90
N ASN A 47 5.07 3.11 5.41
CA ASN A 47 5.63 4.27 6.12
C ASN A 47 4.65 5.45 6.19
N ALA A 48 3.77 5.61 5.21
CA ALA A 48 2.68 6.60 5.27
C ALA A 48 1.70 6.33 6.42
N GLY A 49 1.69 5.12 6.96
CA GLY A 49 0.88 4.73 8.12
C GLY A 49 -0.61 4.68 7.80
N GLY A 50 -1.42 4.33 8.81
CA GLY A 50 -2.89 4.33 8.72
C GLY A 50 -3.53 3.20 7.91
N PHE A 51 -2.75 2.29 7.32
CA PHE A 51 -3.25 1.05 6.72
C PHE A 51 -3.38 -0.02 7.81
N ASN A 52 -4.60 -0.44 8.11
CA ASN A 52 -4.84 -1.45 9.14
C ASN A 52 -4.46 -2.87 8.67
N ASN A 53 -4.32 -3.05 7.35
CA ASN A 53 -4.16 -4.36 6.73
C ASN A 53 -3.67 -4.23 5.27
N ASP A 54 -3.18 -5.35 4.70
CA ASP A 54 -2.59 -5.35 3.35
C ASP A 54 -3.62 -5.18 2.22
N TRP A 55 -4.92 -5.39 2.47
CA TRP A 55 -5.99 -5.23 1.47
C TRP A 55 -6.38 -3.76 1.30
N GLU A 56 -6.36 -2.95 2.36
CA GLU A 56 -6.42 -1.49 2.29
C GLU A 56 -5.20 -0.91 1.58
N LEU A 57 -4.00 -1.43 1.87
CA LEU A 57 -2.79 -1.02 1.18
C LEU A 57 -2.85 -1.38 -0.31
N THR A 58 -3.27 -2.61 -0.62
CA THR A 58 -3.52 -3.05 -2.02
C THR A 58 -4.51 -2.14 -2.72
N TYR A 59 -5.58 -1.71 -2.04
CA TYR A 59 -6.53 -0.74 -2.59
C TYR A 59 -5.82 0.58 -2.91
N ALA A 60 -5.06 1.15 -1.97
CA ALA A 60 -4.36 2.42 -2.21
C ALA A 60 -3.32 2.33 -3.33
N ALA A 61 -2.61 1.21 -3.44
CA ALA A 61 -1.69 0.95 -4.55
C ALA A 61 -2.44 0.89 -5.90
N ALA A 62 -3.58 0.19 -5.95
CA ALA A 62 -4.44 0.17 -7.13
C ALA A 62 -4.98 1.57 -7.47
N LEU A 63 -5.39 2.35 -6.47
CA LEU A 63 -5.86 3.72 -6.65
C LEU A 63 -4.76 4.61 -7.22
N PHE A 64 -3.52 4.48 -6.73
CA PHE A 64 -2.36 5.18 -7.30
C PHE A 64 -2.14 4.79 -8.77
N VAL A 65 -2.15 3.49 -9.11
CA VAL A 65 -1.98 3.01 -10.49
C VAL A 65 -3.06 3.58 -11.42
N LEU A 66 -4.32 3.57 -10.97
CA LEU A 66 -5.44 4.15 -11.73
C LEU A 66 -5.31 5.67 -11.87
N ALA A 67 -4.95 6.38 -10.80
CA ALA A 67 -4.73 7.82 -10.85
C ALA A 67 -3.57 8.20 -11.79
N ARG A 68 -2.48 7.43 -11.80
CA ARG A 68 -1.36 7.59 -12.75
C ARG A 68 -1.81 7.40 -14.20
N ARG A 69 -2.72 6.46 -14.44
CA ARG A 69 -3.34 6.25 -15.76
C ARG A 69 -4.20 7.45 -16.17
N GLU A 70 -4.92 8.06 -15.24
CA GLU A 70 -5.76 9.25 -15.46
C GLU A 70 -4.98 10.58 -15.44
N GLY A 71 -3.65 10.55 -15.26
CA GLY A 71 -2.79 11.71 -15.46
C GLY A 71 -2.13 12.27 -14.19
N LEU A 72 -2.23 11.59 -13.04
CA LEU A 72 -1.45 11.92 -11.85
C LEU A 72 0.04 12.03 -12.21
N LYS A 73 0.67 13.14 -11.82
CA LYS A 73 2.09 13.42 -12.08
C LYS A 73 3.01 13.03 -10.93
N MET A 74 2.48 12.85 -9.72
CA MET A 74 3.22 12.40 -8.54
C MET A 74 3.80 11.00 -8.78
N ASP A 75 5.05 10.79 -8.37
CA ASP A 75 5.59 9.45 -8.21
C ASP A 75 5.05 8.80 -6.93
N VAL A 76 5.44 7.55 -6.68
CA VAL A 76 4.98 6.80 -5.51
C VAL A 76 5.36 7.52 -4.21
N THR A 77 6.59 8.05 -4.09
CA THR A 77 7.08 8.73 -2.90
C THR A 77 6.23 9.95 -2.58
N ALA A 78 6.07 10.86 -3.55
CA ALA A 78 5.27 12.07 -3.39
C ALA A 78 3.81 11.76 -3.09
N PHE A 79 3.27 10.70 -3.70
CA PHE A 79 1.93 10.23 -3.38
C PHE A 79 1.83 9.76 -1.92
N THR A 80 2.72 8.89 -1.46
CA THR A 80 2.69 8.35 -0.10
C THR A 80 2.98 9.39 0.98
N ASP A 81 3.84 10.37 0.70
CA ASP A 81 4.08 11.50 1.58
C ASP A 81 2.81 12.34 1.76
N ALA A 82 2.12 12.65 0.66
CA ALA A 82 0.82 13.32 0.72
C ALA A 82 -0.22 12.47 1.48
N VAL A 83 -0.26 11.15 1.28
CA VAL A 83 -1.14 10.28 2.08
C VAL A 83 -0.87 10.39 3.58
N ALA A 84 0.40 10.45 3.98
CA ALA A 84 0.80 10.63 5.37
C ALA A 84 0.34 11.99 5.94
N GLU A 85 0.48 13.07 5.16
CA GLU A 85 -0.01 14.41 5.50
C GLU A 85 -1.53 14.44 5.71
N HIS A 86 -2.28 13.61 4.97
CA HIS A 86 -3.72 13.43 5.12
C HIS A 86 -4.12 12.43 6.23
N GLY A 87 -3.18 12.04 7.11
CA GLY A 87 -3.43 11.17 8.25
C GLY A 87 -3.35 9.66 7.93
N GLY A 88 -2.80 9.31 6.78
CA GLY A 88 -2.51 7.94 6.39
C GLY A 88 -3.72 7.14 5.88
N GLY A 89 -3.44 5.87 5.56
CA GLY A 89 -4.42 4.86 5.23
C GLY A 89 -5.19 5.12 3.94
N LEU A 90 -6.24 4.33 3.75
CA LEU A 90 -7.05 4.40 2.54
C LEU A 90 -7.83 5.73 2.43
N ARG A 91 -8.22 6.34 3.56
CA ARG A 91 -8.87 7.66 3.53
C ARG A 91 -7.91 8.72 2.98
N GLY A 92 -6.68 8.80 3.50
CA GLY A 92 -5.68 9.74 3.02
C GLY A 92 -5.37 9.54 1.53
N ALA A 93 -5.24 8.27 1.09
CA ALA A 93 -5.06 7.95 -0.33
C ALA A 93 -6.22 8.47 -1.22
N ARG A 94 -7.47 8.37 -0.77
CA ARG A 94 -8.62 8.90 -1.52
C ARG A 94 -8.63 10.42 -1.58
N GLU A 95 -8.25 11.09 -0.49
CA GLU A 95 -8.19 12.54 -0.44
C GLU A 95 -7.13 13.08 -1.42
N VAL A 96 -5.93 12.49 -1.43
CA VAL A 96 -4.87 12.86 -2.38
C VAL A 96 -5.32 12.70 -3.84
N VAL A 97 -6.09 11.66 -4.16
CA VAL A 97 -6.65 11.49 -5.51
C VAL A 97 -7.78 12.47 -5.81
N SER A 98 -8.60 12.82 -4.82
CA SER A 98 -9.75 13.72 -5.00
C SER A 98 -9.31 15.16 -5.21
N ASP A 99 -8.16 15.56 -4.65
CA ASP A 99 -7.59 16.90 -4.82
C ASP A 99 -6.87 17.07 -6.17
N MET A 100 -6.83 16.04 -7.01
CA MET A 100 -6.30 16.16 -8.37
C MET A 100 -7.19 17.07 -9.21
N PRO A 101 -6.63 18.06 -9.92
CA PRO A 101 -7.40 18.84 -10.86
C PRO A 101 -7.97 17.89 -11.93
N SER A 102 -9.30 17.87 -12.06
CA SER A 102 -9.96 17.04 -13.06
C SER A 102 -9.42 17.41 -14.44
N VAL A 103 -9.09 16.40 -15.25
CA VAL A 103 -8.63 16.57 -16.65
C VAL A 103 -9.63 17.38 -17.50
N ALA A 104 -10.87 17.58 -17.05
CA ALA A 104 -11.91 18.37 -17.70
C ALA A 104 -11.78 19.91 -17.55
N GLN A 105 -10.68 20.45 -17.04
CA GLN A 105 -10.47 21.91 -16.90
C GLN A 105 -9.29 22.47 -17.74
N ALA A 106 -8.83 21.76 -18.76
CA ALA A 106 -7.84 22.26 -19.73
C ALA A 106 -8.43 22.38 -21.13
#